data_AF-A0A501X719-F1
#
_entry.id   AF-A0A501X719-F1
#
_cell.length_a   1.000
_cell.length_b   1.000
_cell.length_c   1.000
_cell.angle_alpha   90.00
_cell.angle_beta   90.00
_cell.angle_gamma   90.00
#
_symmetry.space_group_name_H-M   'P 1'
#
loop_
_entity.id
_entity.type
_entity.pdbx_description
1 polymer ?
#
loop_
_entity_poly.entity_id
_entity_poly.type
_entity_poly.pdbx_seq_one_letter_code
_entity_poly.pdbx_strand_id
1 'polypeptide(L)'
;METTTQYCNSVPLTVDAFKNRPCSLPACHPDYVQPTPEEVAALRVLLGFSREKLSLFGNVKLSNKGSGAVRKWESPLNSTENRPVNYGVWRMMLYAAGVASIDDDLRALDL
;
A
#
# COMPACT_ATOMS: atom_id res chain seq x y z
N MET A 1 10.57 -26.41 15.06
CA MET A 1 9.36 -26.45 14.21
C MET A 1 9.08 -25.00 13.86
N GLU A 2 9.52 -24.57 12.68
CA GLU A 2 9.31 -23.20 12.23
C GLU A 2 7.86 -23.08 11.77
N THR A 3 7.08 -22.27 12.48
CA THR A 3 5.68 -22.01 12.16
C THR A 3 5.68 -21.13 10.91
N THR A 4 5.60 -21.73 9.72
CA THR A 4 5.34 -20.98 8.48
C THR A 4 3.95 -20.36 8.60
N THR A 5 3.89 -19.10 9.01
CA THR A 5 2.65 -18.32 9.06
C THR A 5 2.11 -18.20 7.64
N GLN A 6 1.15 -19.06 7.31
CA GLN A 6 0.48 -19.08 6.02
C GLN A 6 -0.50 -17.89 6.00
N TYR A 7 -0.04 -16.72 5.56
CA TYR A 7 -0.91 -15.57 5.35
C TYR A 7 -1.93 -15.93 4.26
N CYS A 8 -3.22 -15.88 4.61
CA CYS A 8 -4.29 -16.11 3.65
C CYS A 8 -4.09 -15.16 2.45
N ASN A 9 -4.06 -15.71 1.23
CA ASN A 9 -3.97 -14.94 -0.04
C ASN A 9 -5.21 -14.05 -0.31
N SER A 10 -6.06 -13.81 0.69
CA SER A 10 -7.21 -12.94 0.61
C SER A 10 -6.80 -11.47 0.72
N VAL A 11 -7.48 -10.60 -0.02
CA VAL A 11 -7.23 -9.15 0.04
C VAL A 11 -7.61 -8.64 1.44
N PRO A 12 -6.71 -7.91 2.16
CA PRO A 12 -7.03 -7.33 3.46
C PRO A 12 -8.11 -6.25 3.34
N LEU A 13 -9.16 -6.34 4.17
CA LEU A 13 -10.31 -5.41 4.14
C LEU A 13 -10.45 -4.56 5.40
N THR A 14 -9.60 -4.75 6.40
CA THR A 14 -9.63 -4.01 7.68
C THR A 14 -8.25 -3.49 8.04
N VAL A 15 -8.20 -2.44 8.88
CA VAL A 15 -6.95 -1.86 9.39
C VAL A 15 -6.09 -2.95 10.05
N ASP A 16 -6.69 -3.78 10.92
CA ASP A 16 -5.95 -4.82 11.63
C ASP A 16 -5.49 -5.95 10.71
N ALA A 17 -6.22 -6.26 9.63
CA ALA A 17 -5.73 -7.19 8.62
C ALA A 17 -4.50 -6.63 7.88
N PHE A 18 -4.48 -5.34 7.59
CA PHE A 18 -3.32 -4.68 6.98
C PHE A 18 -2.11 -4.64 7.91
N LYS A 19 -2.28 -4.45 9.22
CA LYS A 19 -1.14 -4.46 10.18
C LYS A 19 -0.31 -5.75 10.13
N ASN A 20 -0.93 -6.85 9.75
CA ASN A 20 -0.29 -8.17 9.66
C ASN A 20 0.28 -8.47 8.25
N ARG A 21 0.29 -7.51 7.32
CA ARG A 21 0.79 -7.72 5.95
C ARG A 21 2.27 -7.35 5.82
N PRO A 22 3.04 -8.14 5.05
CA PRO A 22 4.43 -7.80 4.70
C PRO A 22 4.58 -6.40 4.08
N CYS A 23 3.60 -5.96 3.30
CA CYS A 23 3.62 -4.64 2.67
C CYS A 23 3.38 -3.48 3.64
N SER A 24 2.98 -3.73 4.88
CA SER A 24 2.85 -2.70 5.91
C SER A 24 4.15 -2.43 6.67
N LEU A 25 5.16 -3.30 6.50
CA LEU A 25 6.46 -3.16 7.14
C LEU A 25 7.27 -1.97 6.56
N PRO A 26 8.23 -1.43 7.32
CA PRO A 26 9.21 -0.46 6.79
C PRO A 26 10.07 -1.09 5.68
N ALA A 27 10.54 -0.30 4.71
CA ALA A 27 11.29 -0.81 3.55
C ALA A 27 12.65 -1.42 3.91
N CYS A 28 13.22 -1.05 5.05
CA CYS A 28 14.44 -1.66 5.58
C CYS A 28 14.21 -3.04 6.22
N HIS A 29 12.95 -3.41 6.51
CA HIS A 29 12.65 -4.69 7.12
C HIS A 29 12.88 -5.84 6.12
N PRO A 30 13.56 -6.94 6.50
CA PRO A 30 13.90 -8.04 5.59
C PRO A 30 12.66 -8.71 4.97
N ASP A 31 11.57 -8.79 5.72
CA ASP A 31 10.31 -9.38 5.24
C ASP A 31 9.42 -8.40 4.47
N TYR A 32 9.86 -7.16 4.22
CA TYR A 32 9.05 -6.21 3.46
C TYR A 32 8.83 -6.69 2.02
N VAL A 33 7.58 -6.65 1.58
CA VAL A 33 7.19 -6.95 0.21
C VAL A 33 6.35 -5.81 -0.34
N GLN A 34 6.55 -5.44 -1.59
CA GLN A 34 5.75 -4.39 -2.21
C GLN A 34 4.26 -4.78 -2.28
N PRO A 35 3.31 -3.86 -2.02
CA PRO A 35 1.89 -4.21 -2.04
C PRO A 35 1.42 -4.62 -3.44
N THR A 36 0.44 -5.52 -3.48
CA THR A 36 -0.23 -5.90 -4.74
C THR A 36 -1.20 -4.81 -5.21
N PRO A 37 -1.62 -4.82 -6.49
CA PRO A 37 -2.65 -3.90 -6.99
C PRO A 37 -3.95 -3.94 -6.19
N GLU A 38 -4.34 -5.13 -5.74
CA GLU A 38 -5.55 -5.35 -4.94
C GLU A 38 -5.40 -4.77 -3.53
N GLU A 39 -4.22 -4.89 -2.92
CA GLU A 39 -3.93 -4.28 -1.61
C GLU A 39 -3.95 -2.74 -1.70
N VAL A 40 -3.39 -2.16 -2.78
CA VAL A 40 -3.45 -0.72 -3.03
C VAL A 40 -4.91 -0.25 -3.16
N ALA A 41 -5.70 -0.96 -3.96
CA ALA A 41 -7.12 -0.65 -4.15
C ALA A 41 -7.91 -0.77 -2.84
N ALA A 42 -7.67 -1.83 -2.06
CA ALA A 42 -8.36 -2.09 -0.81
C ALA A 42 -8.05 -1.03 0.26
N LEU A 43 -6.78 -0.63 0.43
CA LEU A 43 -6.41 0.42 1.37
C LEU A 43 -7.00 1.77 0.96
N ARG A 44 -7.02 2.09 -0.34
CA ARG A 44 -7.67 3.30 -0.85
C ARG A 44 -9.17 3.30 -0.52
N VAL A 45 -9.85 2.17 -0.73
CA VAL A 45 -11.27 2.03 -0.41
C VAL A 45 -11.52 2.15 1.09
N LEU A 46 -10.66 1.56 1.92
CA LEU A 46 -10.73 1.64 3.39
C LEU A 46 -10.62 3.10 3.88
N LEU A 47 -9.77 3.91 3.23
CA LEU A 47 -9.66 5.35 3.48
C LEU A 47 -10.85 6.18 2.96
N GLY A 48 -11.79 5.57 2.23
CA GLY A 48 -12.88 6.28 1.56
C GLY A 48 -12.41 7.20 0.43
N PHE A 49 -11.28 6.88 -0.21
CA PHE A 49 -10.70 7.72 -1.26
C PHE A 49 -11.16 7.28 -2.65
N SER A 50 -11.51 8.26 -3.50
CA SER A 50 -11.49 8.06 -4.95
C SER A 50 -10.05 7.99 -5.46
N ARG A 51 -9.84 7.48 -6.68
CA ARG A 51 -8.49 7.48 -7.30
C ARG A 51 -7.93 8.89 -7.45
N GLU A 52 -8.78 9.87 -7.74
CA GLU A 52 -8.38 11.28 -7.85
C GLU A 52 -7.98 11.85 -6.49
N LYS A 53 -8.75 11.54 -5.43
CA LYS A 53 -8.41 11.95 -4.06
C LYS A 53 -7.08 11.36 -3.61
N LEU A 54 -6.80 10.09 -3.93
CA LEU A 54 -5.49 9.48 -3.67
C LEU A 54 -4.37 10.17 -4.48
N SER A 55 -4.61 10.53 -5.74
CA SER A 55 -3.65 11.30 -6.52
C SER A 55 -3.30 12.62 -5.86
N LEU A 56 -4.30 13.39 -5.41
CA LEU A 56 -4.06 14.66 -4.72
C LEU A 56 -3.32 14.45 -3.40
N PHE A 57 -3.76 13.46 -2.60
CA PHE A 57 -3.13 13.12 -1.33
C PHE A 57 -1.65 12.73 -1.47
N GLY A 58 -1.32 11.91 -2.48
CA GLY A 58 0.05 11.50 -2.78
C GLY A 58 0.84 12.46 -3.66
N ASN A 59 0.32 13.67 -3.91
CA ASN A 59 0.89 14.68 -4.82
C ASN A 59 1.29 14.12 -6.21
N VAL A 60 0.41 13.29 -6.78
CA VAL A 60 0.60 12.64 -8.08
C VAL A 60 -0.17 13.41 -9.14
N LYS A 61 0.49 13.70 -10.26
CA LYS A 61 -0.07 14.46 -11.37
C LYS A 61 -1.39 13.85 -11.88
N LEU A 62 -2.44 14.67 -11.87
CA LEU A 62 -3.71 14.38 -12.55
C LEU A 62 -3.61 14.77 -14.02
N SER A 63 -4.24 13.99 -14.88
CA SER A 63 -4.45 14.32 -16.29
C SER A 63 -5.90 14.72 -16.51
N ASN A 64 -6.21 15.29 -17.68
CA ASN A 64 -7.60 15.56 -18.10
C ASN A 64 -8.46 14.28 -18.18
N LYS A 65 -7.82 13.09 -18.19
CA LYS A 65 -8.47 11.77 -18.16
C LYS A 65 -8.55 11.16 -16.76
N GLY A 66 -8.24 11.94 -15.72
CA GLY A 66 -8.23 11.52 -14.31
C GLY A 66 -6.87 11.00 -13.83
N SER A 67 -6.92 10.14 -12.81
CA SER A 67 -5.74 9.60 -12.11
C SER A 67 -5.11 8.39 -12.84
N GLY A 68 -4.30 8.69 -13.85
CA GLY A 68 -3.60 7.67 -14.63
C GLY A 68 -2.62 6.83 -13.80
N ALA A 69 -1.89 7.46 -12.86
CA ALA A 69 -0.94 6.74 -12.01
C ALA A 69 -1.63 5.77 -11.05
N VAL A 70 -2.67 6.20 -10.32
CA VAL A 70 -3.40 5.31 -9.40
C VAL A 70 -4.09 4.18 -10.18
N ARG A 71 -4.64 4.46 -11.37
CA ARG A 71 -5.17 3.39 -12.23
C ARG A 71 -4.10 2.33 -12.56
N LYS A 72 -2.86 2.74 -12.84
CA LYS A 72 -1.74 1.82 -13.13
C LYS A 72 -1.31 1.03 -11.89
N TRP A 73 -1.34 1.65 -10.71
CA TRP A 73 -1.08 0.98 -9.44
C TRP A 73 -2.08 -0.12 -9.13
N GLU A 74 -3.34 0.08 -9.51
CA GLU A 74 -4.42 -0.88 -9.31
C GLU A 74 -4.68 -1.79 -10.52
N SER A 75 -3.87 -1.69 -11.58
CA SER A 75 -4.05 -2.52 -12.76
C SER A 75 -3.58 -3.95 -12.47
N PRO A 76 -4.24 -4.99 -13.01
CA PRO A 76 -3.82 -6.38 -12.81
C PRO A 76 -2.35 -6.62 -13.14
N LEU A 77 -1.68 -7.49 -12.40
CA LEU A 77 -0.23 -7.76 -12.56
C LEU A 77 0.16 -8.23 -13.98
N ASN A 78 -0.76 -8.85 -14.72
CA ASN A 78 -0.54 -9.28 -16.11
C ASN A 78 -0.74 -8.16 -17.14
N SER A 79 -1.13 -6.96 -16.72
CA SER A 79 -1.32 -5.81 -17.60
C SER A 79 0.00 -5.12 -17.91
N THR A 80 0.22 -4.76 -19.17
CA THR A 80 1.36 -3.93 -19.61
C THR A 80 1.36 -2.52 -18.99
N GLU A 81 0.21 -2.08 -18.48
CA GLU A 81 0.04 -0.80 -17.79
C GLU A 81 0.29 -0.89 -16.28
N ASN A 82 0.40 -2.09 -15.70
CA ASN A 82 0.67 -2.24 -14.27
C ASN A 82 1.98 -1.54 -13.91
N ARG A 83 1.92 -0.72 -12.86
CA ARG A 83 3.10 -0.12 -12.27
C ARG A 83 3.02 -0.27 -10.76
N PRO A 84 4.13 -0.54 -10.07
CA PRO A 84 4.16 -0.49 -8.62
C PRO A 84 3.73 0.89 -8.08
N VAL A 85 3.08 0.90 -6.91
CA VAL A 85 2.81 2.14 -6.17
C VAL A 85 4.13 2.75 -5.67
N ASN A 86 4.20 4.09 -5.65
CA ASN A 86 5.32 4.79 -5.03
C ASN A 86 5.35 4.49 -3.52
N TYR A 87 6.53 4.13 -3.00
CA TYR A 87 6.67 3.77 -1.58
C TYR A 87 6.25 4.89 -0.62
N GLY A 88 6.64 6.13 -0.89
CA GLY A 88 6.26 7.27 -0.05
C GLY A 88 4.74 7.45 0.00
N VAL A 89 4.07 7.36 -1.15
CA VAL A 89 2.61 7.43 -1.21
C VAL A 89 1.97 6.26 -0.45
N TRP A 90 2.52 5.06 -0.58
CA TRP A 90 2.05 3.89 0.15
C TRP A 90 2.18 4.06 1.67
N ARG A 91 3.33 4.52 2.17
CA ARG A 91 3.51 4.83 3.59
C ARG A 91 2.53 5.90 4.08
N MET A 92 2.33 6.96 3.31
CA MET A 92 1.33 7.98 3.63
C MET A 92 -0.09 7.39 3.75
N MET A 93 -0.47 6.45 2.88
CA MET A 93 -1.76 5.77 2.99
C MET A 93 -1.86 4.93 4.26
N LEU A 94 -0.81 4.19 4.62
CA LEU A 94 -0.78 3.38 5.84
C LEU A 94 -0.86 4.23 7.11
N TYR A 95 -0.19 5.39 7.12
CA TYR A 95 -0.29 6.37 8.21
C TYR A 95 -1.69 6.95 8.33
N ALA A 96 -2.28 7.37 7.22
CA ALA A 96 -3.64 7.91 7.19
C ALA A 96 -4.68 6.88 7.66
N ALA A 97 -4.43 5.58 7.38
CA ALA A 97 -5.32 4.50 7.78
C ALA A 97 -5.08 4.00 9.22
N GLY A 98 -4.05 4.51 9.91
CA GLY A 98 -3.65 4.02 11.24
C GLY A 98 -3.12 2.58 11.23
N VAL A 99 -2.65 2.10 10.08
CA VAL A 99 -2.01 0.78 9.95
C VAL A 99 -0.59 0.81 10.47
N ALA A 100 0.12 1.91 10.23
CA ALA A 100 1.47 2.13 10.71
C ALA A 100 1.64 3.58 11.16
N SER A 101 2.77 3.88 11.79
CA SER A 101 3.16 5.23 12.20
C SER A 101 4.56 5.58 11.73
N ILE A 102 4.88 6.89 11.72
CA ILE A 102 6.23 7.37 11.43
C ILE A 102 7.22 6.82 12.47
N ASP A 103 6.81 6.69 13.74
CA ASP A 103 7.66 6.15 14.80
C ASP A 103 8.05 4.69 14.55
N ASP A 104 7.20 3.89 13.89
CA ASP A 104 7.54 2.52 13.50
C ASP A 104 8.66 2.49 12.47
N ASP A 105 8.63 3.42 11.49
CA ASP A 105 9.68 3.54 10.47
C ASP A 105 10.99 4.05 11.08
N LEU A 106 10.94 5.02 11.99
CA LEU A 106 12.12 5.52 12.69
C LEU A 106 12.79 4.43 13.51
N ARG A 107 12.00 3.69 14.31
CA ARG A 107 12.52 2.56 15.11
C ARG A 107 13.17 1.49 14.25
N ALA A 108 12.67 1.26 13.03
CA ALA A 108 13.23 0.27 12.12
C ALA A 108 14.56 0.67 11.48
N LEU A 109 14.97 1.94 11.56
CA LEU A 109 16.29 2.39 11.12
C LEU A 109 17.38 2.16 12.18
N ASP A 110 17.00 2.02 13.44
CA ASP A 110 17.91 1.79 14.58
C ASP A 110 18.17 0.29 14.85
N LEU A 111 17.69 -0.60 13.97
CA LEU A 111 17.82 -2.06 14.07
C LEU A 111 19.03 -2.61 13.30
#